data_AF-X0U7J1-F1
#
_entry.id   AF-X0U7J1-F1
#
_cell.length_a   1.000
_cell.length_b   1.000
_cell.length_c   1.000
_cell.angle_alpha   90.00
_cell.angle_beta   90.00
_cell.angle_gamma   90.00
#
_symmetry.space_group_name_H-M   'P 1'
#
loop_
_entity.id
_entity.type
_entity.pdbx_description
1 polymer ?
#
loop_
_entity_poly.entity_id
_entity_poly.type
_entity_poly.pdbx_seq_one_letter_code
_entity_poly.pdbx_strand_id
1 'polypeptide(L)'
;YCDYPIIKSIEKYNKKEKFIYDLSVEGENFFAGNAPLLIHNTFISTANAIVICGAKPVFVDIKDNLLIDEDLIEKSITKKTKAIIPVHLFGKICNMDKIMEIAKKHNLKVVEDSAQCIKPGIIQGDIACFSFYRTKNFSCFEGGAVTTNDSNLLKRMRLYSDQGQESKHHHTVIGYNYRMSDLNAVMINHQIKYHFIGGDSELGRFGTKDGHYPIPVYEQPIYKKLGITGNCPNTERICKDIKK
;
A
#
# COMPACT_ATOMS: atom_id res chain seq x y z
N TYR A 1 14.42 4.21 -2.17
CA TYR A 1 13.81 3.70 -3.41
C TYR A 1 12.43 3.18 -3.06
N CYS A 2 11.46 4.08 -3.09
CA CYS A 2 10.05 3.77 -2.95
C CYS A 2 9.46 4.08 -4.32
N ASP A 3 8.73 3.13 -4.92
CA ASP A 3 8.01 3.25 -6.21
C ASP A 3 6.83 4.25 -6.09
N TYR A 4 6.99 5.33 -5.33
CA TYR A 4 5.91 6.12 -4.77
C TYR A 4 6.15 7.64 -4.86
N PRO A 5 6.45 8.22 -6.04
CA PRO A 5 6.50 9.67 -6.16
C PRO A 5 5.12 10.30 -6.57
N ILE A 6 4.90 11.59 -6.26
CA ILE A 6 3.62 12.36 -6.23
C ILE A 6 3.26 13.25 -7.41
N ILE A 7 1.95 13.33 -7.74
CA ILE A 7 1.38 14.30 -8.69
C ILE A 7 0.95 15.61 -8.00
N LYS A 8 1.41 16.73 -8.54
CA LYS A 8 0.88 18.06 -8.24
C LYS A 8 -0.33 18.36 -9.15
N SER A 9 -1.53 18.08 -8.63
CA SER A 9 -2.86 18.47 -9.13
C SER A 9 -3.35 17.88 -10.48
N ILE A 10 -4.55 17.30 -10.47
CA ILE A 10 -5.44 17.24 -11.63
C ILE A 10 -6.83 17.65 -11.14
N GLU A 11 -7.36 18.74 -11.70
CA GLU A 11 -8.72 19.19 -11.45
C GLU A 11 -9.73 18.24 -12.11
N LYS A 12 -10.62 17.70 -11.26
CA LYS A 12 -12.04 17.46 -11.54
C LYS A 12 -12.36 16.56 -12.75
N TYR A 13 -12.37 15.24 -12.54
CA TYR A 13 -13.11 14.31 -13.41
C TYR A 13 -14.26 13.66 -12.63
N ASN A 14 -15.47 14.16 -12.91
CA ASN A 14 -16.79 13.74 -12.43
C ASN A 14 -17.20 14.07 -10.98
N LYS A 15 -18.39 14.68 -10.87
CA LYS A 15 -19.03 15.24 -9.66
C LYS A 15 -19.37 14.24 -8.53
N LYS A 16 -18.78 13.04 -8.52
CA LYS A 16 -19.03 12.03 -7.46
C LYS A 16 -17.77 11.52 -6.76
N GLU A 17 -16.58 11.65 -7.34
CA GLU A 17 -15.35 11.13 -6.74
C GLU A 17 -14.18 12.10 -7.00
N LYS A 18 -13.53 12.58 -5.93
CA LYS A 18 -12.36 13.45 -6.04
C LYS A 18 -11.10 12.59 -6.06
N PHE A 19 -10.50 12.38 -7.23
CA PHE A 19 -9.21 11.69 -7.34
C PHE A 19 -8.07 12.70 -7.19
N ILE A 20 -7.29 12.55 -6.12
CA ILE A 20 -6.05 13.31 -5.88
C ILE A 20 -4.96 12.28 -5.62
N TYR A 21 -3.82 12.39 -6.30
CA TYR A 21 -2.73 11.41 -6.28
C TYR A 21 -1.53 11.96 -5.47
N ASP A 22 -1.35 11.55 -4.19
CA ASP A 22 -0.32 12.12 -3.31
C ASP A 22 0.23 11.14 -2.22
N LEU A 23 1.43 10.56 -2.39
CA LEU A 23 2.15 9.66 -1.45
C LEU A 23 3.24 10.33 -0.60
N SER A 24 2.94 10.52 0.68
CA SER A 24 3.93 10.18 1.72
C SER A 24 3.20 9.80 2.99
N VAL A 25 3.50 8.62 3.54
CA VAL A 25 3.02 8.21 4.86
C VAL A 25 4.23 8.17 5.78
N GLU A 26 4.62 9.35 6.24
CA GLU A 26 4.94 9.49 7.64
C GLU A 26 3.99 10.52 8.20
N GLY A 27 3.27 10.16 9.25
CA GLY A 27 2.84 11.16 10.19
C GLY A 27 3.55 10.77 11.46
N GLU A 28 4.30 11.69 12.06
CA GLU A 28 4.86 11.55 13.41
C GLU A 28 3.81 11.23 14.50
N ASN A 29 2.54 10.96 14.13
CA ASN A 29 1.44 10.55 14.99
C ASN A 29 0.49 9.50 14.39
N PHE A 30 0.79 8.85 13.24
CA PHE A 30 -0.11 7.81 12.71
C PHE A 30 0.20 6.43 13.31
N PHE A 31 1.49 6.03 13.37
CA PHE A 31 1.93 4.72 13.89
C PHE A 31 3.20 4.75 14.76
N ALA A 32 3.54 5.90 15.35
CA ALA A 32 4.75 6.05 16.16
C ALA A 32 4.86 4.98 17.27
N GLY A 33 6.09 4.51 17.51
CA GLY A 33 6.43 3.70 18.70
C GLY A 33 6.25 2.19 18.56
N ASN A 34 6.87 1.54 17.56
CA ASN A 34 6.79 0.08 17.35
C ASN A 34 5.34 -0.42 17.24
N ALA A 35 4.43 0.41 16.71
CA ALA A 35 3.03 0.05 16.58
C ALA A 35 2.87 -1.18 15.67
N PRO A 36 2.18 -2.25 16.12
CA PRO A 36 1.87 -3.38 15.28
C PRO A 36 0.93 -2.99 14.13
N LEU A 37 1.37 -3.22 12.88
CA LEU A 37 0.56 -3.07 11.67
C LEU A 37 0.39 -4.45 11.03
N LEU A 38 -0.87 -4.86 10.86
CA LEU A 38 -1.21 -6.19 10.38
C LEU A 38 -1.08 -6.25 8.85
N ILE A 39 -0.21 -7.13 8.36
CA ILE A 39 0.04 -7.32 6.92
C ILE A 39 0.06 -8.81 6.59
N HIS A 40 0.01 -9.15 5.31
CA HIS A 40 0.26 -10.52 4.84
C HIS A 40 1.49 -10.58 3.94
N ASN A 41 1.89 -11.79 3.55
CA ASN A 41 3.01 -11.97 2.64
C ASN A 41 2.70 -11.37 1.26
N THR A 42 3.62 -10.52 0.78
CA THR A 42 3.48 -9.68 -0.40
C THR A 42 4.87 -9.20 -0.85
N PHE A 43 4.95 -8.28 -1.80
CA PHE A 43 6.19 -7.61 -2.14
C PHE A 43 6.79 -6.88 -0.92
N ILE A 44 8.11 -6.90 -0.80
CA ILE A 44 8.84 -6.41 0.38
C ILE A 44 8.61 -4.92 0.67
N SER A 45 8.17 -4.12 -0.32
CA SER A 45 7.94 -2.67 -0.16
C SER A 45 6.92 -2.35 0.93
N THR A 46 5.84 -3.12 1.05
CA THR A 46 4.79 -2.91 2.06
C THR A 46 5.37 -3.00 3.46
N ALA A 47 6.16 -4.04 3.73
CA ALA A 47 6.81 -4.23 5.04
C ALA A 47 7.97 -3.24 5.27
N ASN A 48 8.71 -2.87 4.21
CA ASN A 48 9.77 -1.86 4.31
C ASN A 48 9.19 -0.51 4.74
N ALA A 49 8.04 -0.09 4.19
CA ALA A 49 7.39 1.16 4.57
C ALA A 49 6.99 1.18 6.06
N ILE A 50 6.58 0.05 6.61
CA ILE A 50 6.23 -0.10 8.03
C ILE A 50 7.47 0.05 8.91
N VAL A 51 8.58 -0.60 8.54
CA VAL A 51 9.84 -0.51 9.28
C VAL A 51 10.43 0.89 9.21
N ILE A 52 10.41 1.52 8.02
CA ILE A 52 10.92 2.88 7.81
C ILE A 52 10.18 3.89 8.70
N CYS A 53 8.86 3.78 8.84
CA CYS A 53 8.08 4.66 9.71
C CYS A 53 8.18 4.32 11.22
N GLY A 54 9.08 3.41 11.61
CA GLY A 54 9.32 3.04 13.01
C GLY A 54 8.22 2.16 13.63
N ALA A 55 7.38 1.55 12.80
CA ALA A 55 6.34 0.61 13.20
C ALA A 55 6.83 -0.85 13.02
N LYS A 56 6.03 -1.81 13.51
CA LYS A 56 6.36 -3.24 13.43
C LYS A 56 5.35 -3.98 12.54
N PRO A 57 5.79 -4.64 11.46
CA PRO A 57 4.91 -5.53 10.71
C PRO A 57 4.57 -6.76 11.56
N VAL A 58 3.28 -7.10 11.61
CA VAL A 58 2.79 -8.36 12.19
C VAL A 58 2.10 -9.12 11.07
N PHE A 59 2.64 -10.30 10.76
CA PHE A 59 2.18 -11.10 9.65
C PHE A 59 0.95 -11.93 10.02
N VAL A 60 -0.12 -11.73 9.24
CA VAL A 60 -1.32 -12.56 9.18
C VAL A 60 -1.17 -13.46 7.97
N ASP A 61 -1.52 -14.74 8.12
CA ASP A 61 -1.39 -15.71 7.04
C ASP A 61 -2.37 -15.41 5.88
N ILE A 62 -2.19 -16.12 4.77
CA ILE A 62 -2.97 -15.97 3.53
C ILE A 62 -3.90 -17.15 3.29
N LYS A 63 -4.94 -16.90 2.50
CA LYS A 63 -5.74 -17.96 1.86
C LYS A 63 -5.03 -18.45 0.59
N ASP A 64 -5.51 -19.54 -0.01
CA ASP A 64 -4.97 -20.09 -1.28
C ASP A 64 -5.03 -19.10 -2.46
N ASN A 65 -5.87 -18.07 -2.36
CA ASN A 65 -5.96 -16.99 -3.35
C ASN A 65 -4.83 -15.95 -3.25
N LEU A 66 -3.92 -16.09 -2.27
CA LEU A 66 -2.78 -15.22 -1.95
C LEU A 66 -3.10 -13.89 -1.28
N LEU A 67 -4.36 -13.72 -0.84
CA LEU A 67 -4.79 -12.55 -0.11
C LEU A 67 -4.80 -12.85 1.39
N ILE A 68 -4.73 -11.80 2.20
CA ILE A 68 -4.83 -11.91 3.66
C ILE A 68 -6.02 -12.78 4.07
N ASP A 69 -5.80 -13.70 5.00
CA ASP A 69 -6.87 -14.47 5.60
C ASP A 69 -7.56 -13.62 6.67
N GLU A 70 -8.71 -13.08 6.29
CA GLU A 70 -9.48 -12.19 7.15
C GLU A 70 -10.04 -12.88 8.41
N ASP A 71 -10.12 -14.22 8.42
CA ASP A 71 -10.49 -15.01 9.60
C ASP A 71 -9.38 -15.08 10.67
N LEU A 72 -8.15 -14.71 10.30
CA LEU A 72 -6.98 -14.71 11.20
C LEU A 72 -6.60 -13.32 11.72
N ILE A 73 -7.21 -12.26 11.19
CA ILE A 73 -6.89 -10.86 11.56
C ILE A 73 -7.15 -10.62 13.04
N GLU A 74 -8.35 -10.94 13.55
CA GLU A 74 -8.70 -10.63 14.94
C GLU A 74 -7.77 -11.28 15.96
N LYS A 75 -7.24 -12.48 15.66
CA LYS A 75 -6.28 -13.20 16.51
C LYS A 75 -4.92 -12.50 16.59
N SER A 76 -4.61 -11.65 15.62
CA SER A 76 -3.36 -10.91 15.51
C SER A 76 -3.46 -9.50 16.10
N ILE A 77 -4.67 -9.07 16.50
CA ILE A 77 -4.90 -7.76 17.10
C ILE A 77 -4.43 -7.75 18.56
N THR A 78 -3.75 -6.67 18.93
CA THR A 78 -3.36 -6.35 20.31
C THR A 78 -3.90 -4.96 20.65
N LYS A 79 -3.87 -4.58 21.93
CA LYS A 79 -4.20 -3.20 22.36
C LYS A 79 -3.32 -2.12 21.71
N LYS A 80 -2.14 -2.51 21.18
CA LYS A 80 -1.20 -1.61 20.51
C LYS A 80 -1.41 -1.55 18.99
N THR A 81 -2.14 -2.51 18.41
CA THR A 81 -2.36 -2.59 16.96
C THR A 81 -3.06 -1.31 16.49
N LYS A 82 -2.59 -0.76 15.37
CA LYS A 82 -3.09 0.51 14.85
C LYS A 82 -3.72 0.43 13.47
N ALA A 83 -3.28 -0.51 12.64
CA ALA A 83 -3.85 -0.66 11.32
C ALA A 83 -3.75 -2.07 10.75
N ILE A 84 -4.54 -2.27 9.71
CA ILE A 84 -4.50 -3.40 8.79
C ILE A 84 -4.08 -2.83 7.42
N ILE A 85 -3.14 -3.50 6.76
CA ILE A 85 -2.64 -3.11 5.44
C ILE A 85 -2.91 -4.27 4.47
N PRO A 86 -4.15 -4.42 3.98
CA PRO A 86 -4.46 -5.45 2.99
C PRO A 86 -3.80 -5.13 1.65
N VAL A 87 -3.16 -6.12 1.02
CA VAL A 87 -2.57 -5.96 -0.31
C VAL A 87 -3.42 -6.66 -1.36
N HIS A 88 -3.90 -5.88 -2.34
CA HIS A 88 -4.67 -6.39 -3.47
C HIS A 88 -3.73 -7.00 -4.50
N LEU A 89 -3.39 -8.27 -4.27
CA LEU A 89 -2.38 -8.98 -5.02
C LEU A 89 -2.91 -9.49 -6.36
N PHE A 90 -2.11 -9.37 -7.42
CA PHE A 90 -2.40 -9.95 -8.74
C PHE A 90 -3.76 -9.54 -9.32
N GLY A 91 -4.17 -8.29 -9.08
CA GLY A 91 -5.47 -7.76 -9.55
C GLY A 91 -6.69 -8.25 -8.77
N LYS A 92 -6.50 -9.09 -7.74
CA LYS A 92 -7.54 -9.58 -6.84
C LYS A 92 -7.67 -8.66 -5.63
N ILE A 93 -8.91 -8.37 -5.25
CA ILE A 93 -9.22 -7.48 -4.13
C ILE A 93 -9.44 -8.34 -2.88
N CYS A 94 -8.93 -7.87 -1.75
CA CYS A 94 -9.16 -8.52 -0.45
C CYS A 94 -10.65 -8.48 -0.08
N ASN A 95 -11.07 -9.28 0.90
CA ASN A 95 -12.43 -9.22 1.43
C ASN A 95 -12.62 -7.93 2.26
N MET A 96 -12.76 -6.80 1.56
CA MET A 96 -12.75 -5.47 2.18
C MET A 96 -13.93 -5.27 3.12
N ASP A 97 -15.11 -5.77 2.79
CA ASP A 97 -16.28 -5.66 3.66
C ASP A 97 -15.99 -6.21 5.07
N LYS A 98 -15.39 -7.41 5.14
CA LYS A 98 -15.01 -8.04 6.41
C LYS A 98 -13.83 -7.37 7.09
N ILE A 99 -12.82 -6.93 6.33
CA ILE A 99 -11.67 -6.20 6.88
C ILE A 99 -12.12 -4.87 7.50
N MET A 100 -13.00 -4.14 6.82
CA MET A 100 -13.57 -2.88 7.27
C MET A 100 -14.45 -3.07 8.52
N GLU A 101 -15.24 -4.16 8.58
CA GLU A 101 -15.98 -4.53 9.78
C GLU A 101 -15.06 -4.74 10.98
N ILE A 102 -14.01 -5.55 10.83
CA ILE A 102 -13.01 -5.81 11.87
C ILE A 102 -12.31 -4.51 12.28
N ALA A 103 -11.86 -3.71 11.31
CA ALA A 103 -11.18 -2.44 11.57
C ALA A 103 -12.06 -1.49 12.37
N LYS A 104 -13.33 -1.35 11.99
CA LYS A 104 -14.31 -0.53 12.72
C LYS A 104 -14.55 -1.03 14.13
N LYS A 105 -14.72 -2.34 14.31
CA LYS A 105 -14.92 -2.98 15.63
C LYS A 105 -13.77 -2.71 16.59
N HIS A 106 -12.53 -2.70 16.09
CA HIS A 106 -11.32 -2.54 16.90
C HIS A 106 -10.69 -1.14 16.82
N ASN A 107 -11.36 -0.17 16.19
CA ASN A 107 -10.87 1.19 15.96
C ASN A 107 -9.47 1.22 15.31
N LEU A 108 -9.28 0.38 14.30
CA LEU A 108 -8.07 0.30 13.49
C LEU A 108 -8.22 1.10 12.21
N LYS A 109 -7.11 1.63 11.71
CA LYS A 109 -7.03 2.22 10.38
C LYS A 109 -6.84 1.15 9.31
N VAL A 110 -7.28 1.44 8.09
CA VAL A 110 -7.06 0.56 6.93
C VAL A 110 -6.29 1.30 5.86
N VAL A 111 -5.14 0.75 5.47
CA VAL A 111 -4.29 1.27 4.39
C VAL A 111 -4.25 0.22 3.29
N GLU A 112 -5.01 0.41 2.22
CA GLU A 112 -5.02 -0.52 1.09
C GLU A 112 -3.71 -0.38 0.30
N ASP A 113 -2.99 -1.48 0.10
CA ASP A 113 -1.94 -1.55 -0.91
C ASP A 113 -2.53 -2.07 -2.21
N SER A 114 -2.85 -1.13 -3.08
CA SER A 114 -3.46 -1.31 -4.40
C SER A 114 -2.41 -1.29 -5.52
N ALA A 115 -1.14 -1.53 -5.21
CA ALA A 115 -0.05 -1.47 -6.17
C ALA A 115 -0.19 -2.43 -7.37
N GLN A 116 -1.05 -3.46 -7.28
CA GLN A 116 -1.29 -4.43 -8.36
C GLN A 116 -2.77 -4.51 -8.77
N CYS A 117 -3.63 -3.64 -8.22
CA CYS A 117 -5.06 -3.64 -8.46
C CYS A 117 -5.61 -2.22 -8.47
N ILE A 118 -5.83 -1.66 -9.66
CA ILE A 118 -6.48 -0.36 -9.81
C ILE A 118 -7.86 -0.60 -10.40
N LYS A 119 -8.90 -0.47 -9.57
CA LYS A 119 -10.30 -0.63 -9.98
C LYS A 119 -11.15 0.56 -9.48
N PRO A 120 -11.95 1.21 -10.34
CA PRO A 120 -12.79 2.34 -9.94
C PRO A 120 -13.83 1.95 -8.90
N GLY A 121 -14.10 2.83 -7.93
CA GLY A 121 -15.19 2.67 -6.96
C GLY A 121 -14.96 1.64 -5.84
N ILE A 122 -13.74 1.12 -5.67
CA ILE A 122 -13.44 0.00 -4.76
C ILE A 122 -12.63 0.41 -3.53
N ILE A 123 -12.08 1.63 -3.47
CA ILE A 123 -11.31 2.10 -2.33
C ILE A 123 -12.24 2.26 -1.12
N GLN A 124 -12.06 1.42 -0.11
CA GLN A 124 -12.90 1.43 1.11
C GLN A 124 -12.12 1.90 2.36
N GLY A 125 -10.80 1.78 2.35
CA GLY A 125 -9.91 2.11 3.46
C GLY A 125 -9.74 3.62 3.69
N ASP A 126 -9.04 3.97 4.77
CA ASP A 126 -8.69 5.36 5.07
C ASP A 126 -7.70 5.93 4.04
N ILE A 127 -6.84 5.07 3.51
CA ILE A 127 -5.79 5.36 2.54
C ILE A 127 -5.74 4.23 1.52
N ALA A 128 -5.53 4.53 0.24
CA ALA A 128 -5.12 3.55 -0.75
C ALA A 128 -3.85 3.99 -1.48
N CYS A 129 -2.90 3.07 -1.61
CA CYS A 129 -1.60 3.27 -2.24
C CYS A 129 -1.54 2.57 -3.61
N PHE A 130 -1.01 3.26 -4.61
CA PHE A 130 -0.89 2.79 -5.99
C PHE A 130 0.55 2.87 -6.46
N SER A 131 0.92 1.94 -7.33
CA SER A 131 2.22 1.93 -8.01
C SER A 131 2.00 2.05 -9.52
N PHE A 132 2.88 2.82 -10.14
CA PHE A 132 2.98 3.02 -11.58
C PHE A 132 4.32 2.52 -12.11
N TYR A 133 4.88 1.51 -11.44
CA TYR A 133 6.05 0.79 -11.93
C TYR A 133 5.78 0.14 -13.29
N ARG A 134 6.86 -0.17 -14.03
CA ARG A 134 6.82 -0.69 -15.40
C ARG A 134 5.72 -1.72 -15.67
N THR A 135 5.52 -2.68 -14.77
CA THR A 135 4.63 -3.87 -14.94
C THR A 135 3.23 -3.72 -14.34
N LYS A 136 2.84 -2.53 -13.88
CA LYS A 136 1.54 -2.26 -13.22
C LYS A 136 0.44 -1.94 -14.24
N ASN A 137 -0.82 -1.87 -13.77
CA ASN A 137 -2.00 -1.59 -14.60
C ASN A 137 -1.87 -0.26 -15.38
N PHE A 138 -1.28 0.75 -14.75
CA PHE A 138 -0.81 1.99 -15.37
C PHE A 138 0.67 2.14 -15.06
N SER A 139 1.44 2.71 -15.99
CA SER A 139 2.89 2.69 -15.89
C SER A 139 3.53 3.96 -16.41
N CYS A 140 4.43 4.56 -15.62
CA CYS A 140 5.26 5.68 -16.03
C CYS A 140 6.73 5.41 -15.71
N PHE A 141 7.14 4.15 -15.86
CA PHE A 141 8.42 3.59 -15.42
C PHE A 141 8.56 3.53 -13.90
N GLU A 142 8.55 4.69 -13.25
CA GLU A 142 8.65 4.86 -11.81
C GLU A 142 7.64 5.93 -11.36
N GLY A 143 6.77 5.58 -10.42
CA GLY A 143 5.63 6.42 -10.10
C GLY A 143 4.71 5.77 -9.09
N GLY A 144 3.96 6.58 -8.35
CA GLY A 144 2.88 6.07 -7.50
C GLY A 144 1.82 7.11 -7.24
N ALA A 145 0.78 6.70 -6.52
CA ALA A 145 -0.16 7.64 -5.94
C ALA A 145 -0.75 7.17 -4.61
N VAL A 146 -1.23 8.10 -3.79
CA VAL A 146 -2.10 7.79 -2.66
C VAL A 146 -3.37 8.60 -2.76
N THR A 147 -4.45 7.98 -2.34
CA THR A 147 -5.76 8.61 -2.23
C THR A 147 -6.28 8.49 -0.80
N THR A 148 -6.98 9.52 -0.34
CA THR A 148 -7.72 9.50 0.92
C THR A 148 -8.91 10.45 0.81
N ASN A 149 -9.97 10.16 1.58
CA ASN A 149 -11.11 11.07 1.74
C ASN A 149 -10.91 12.07 2.89
N ASP A 150 -9.86 11.92 3.70
CA ASP A 150 -9.55 12.83 4.80
C ASP A 150 -8.65 13.99 4.31
N SER A 151 -9.21 15.19 4.27
CA SER A 151 -8.49 16.40 3.83
C SER A 151 -7.31 16.77 4.73
N ASN A 152 -7.38 16.47 6.02
CA ASN A 152 -6.27 16.74 6.94
C ASN A 152 -5.13 15.76 6.71
N LEU A 153 -5.47 14.48 6.52
CA LEU A 153 -4.50 13.45 6.15
C LEU A 153 -3.82 13.78 4.83
N LEU A 154 -4.61 14.18 3.82
CA LEU A 154 -4.08 14.63 2.53
C LEU A 154 -3.12 15.83 2.68
N LYS A 155 -3.49 16.86 3.46
CA LYS A 155 -2.61 18.02 3.71
C LYS A 155 -1.27 17.56 4.33
N ARG A 156 -1.31 16.62 5.27
CA ARG A 156 -0.10 16.06 5.89
C ARG A 156 0.73 15.28 4.87
N MET A 157 0.12 14.40 4.08
CA MET A 157 0.82 13.65 3.02
C MET A 157 1.52 14.58 2.02
N ARG A 158 0.95 15.74 1.69
CA ARG A 158 1.59 16.77 0.85
C ARG A 158 2.83 17.38 1.49
N LEU A 159 2.75 17.66 2.80
CA LEU A 159 3.87 18.27 3.53
C LEU A 159 5.05 17.30 3.57
N TYR A 160 4.82 16.07 4.03
CA TYR A 160 5.88 15.08 4.16
C TYR A 160 6.51 14.69 2.84
N SER A 161 5.85 14.90 1.71
CA SER A 161 6.40 14.54 0.42
C SER A 161 7.17 15.63 -0.30
N ASP A 162 6.91 16.88 0.08
CA ASP A 162 7.55 18.07 -0.46
C ASP A 162 8.45 18.70 0.60
N GLN A 163 9.39 17.93 1.13
CA GLN A 163 10.42 18.43 2.07
C GLN A 163 9.85 19.10 3.32
N GLY A 164 8.63 18.76 3.74
CA GLY A 164 7.95 19.40 4.88
C GLY A 164 7.50 20.84 4.60
N GLN A 165 7.46 21.26 3.34
CA GLN A 165 7.26 22.65 2.95
C GLN A 165 5.77 23.04 3.00
N GLU A 166 5.38 23.85 3.98
CA GLU A 166 3.99 24.39 4.07
C GLU A 166 3.79 25.61 3.18
N SER A 167 4.81 26.45 3.06
CA SER A 167 4.83 27.58 2.12
C SER A 167 6.26 27.82 1.61
N LYS A 168 6.44 28.70 0.63
CA LYS A 168 7.74 28.90 -0.05
C LYS A 168 8.88 29.15 0.96
N HIS A 169 9.84 28.22 1.00
CA HIS A 169 10.98 28.21 1.93
C HIS A 169 10.62 28.13 3.43
N HIS A 170 9.39 27.72 3.76
CA HIS A 170 8.94 27.50 5.13
C HIS A 170 8.64 26.02 5.35
N HIS A 171 9.46 25.36 6.17
CA HIS A 171 9.45 23.92 6.41
C HIS A 171 9.05 23.65 7.86
N THR A 172 7.93 22.96 8.08
CA THR A 172 7.31 22.80 9.42
C THR A 172 7.47 21.40 10.00
N VAL A 173 7.87 20.42 9.18
CA VAL A 173 8.16 19.04 9.58
C VAL A 173 9.37 18.52 8.80
N ILE A 174 9.99 17.43 9.27
CA ILE A 174 10.97 16.71 8.47
C ILE A 174 10.22 15.89 7.42
N GLY A 175 10.41 16.23 6.15
CA GLY A 175 9.81 15.53 5.02
C GLY A 175 10.83 14.84 4.11
N TYR A 176 10.34 14.36 2.99
CA TYR A 176 11.05 13.57 1.98
C TYR A 176 11.05 14.28 0.63
N ASN A 177 11.81 13.75 -0.32
CA ASN A 177 11.67 14.09 -1.73
C ASN A 177 10.90 12.97 -2.43
N TYR A 178 9.57 12.96 -2.29
CA TYR A 178 8.71 11.96 -2.92
C TYR A 178 7.83 12.59 -4.00
N ARG A 179 8.29 13.64 -4.68
CA ARG A 179 7.57 14.22 -5.81
C ARG A 179 7.77 13.41 -7.09
N MET A 180 6.71 13.24 -7.88
CA MET A 180 6.76 12.67 -9.22
C MET A 180 7.15 13.75 -10.20
N SER A 181 7.92 13.36 -11.20
CA SER A 181 8.23 14.24 -12.31
C SER A 181 6.93 14.57 -13.07
N ASP A 182 6.86 15.81 -13.57
CA ASP A 182 5.73 16.25 -14.38
C ASP A 182 5.55 15.37 -15.63
N LEU A 183 6.65 14.86 -16.21
CA LEU A 183 6.62 13.92 -17.34
C LEU A 183 5.89 12.62 -16.98
N ASN A 184 6.22 12.02 -15.84
CA ASN A 184 5.57 10.79 -15.38
C ASN A 184 4.11 11.04 -15.03
N ALA A 185 3.79 12.20 -14.43
CA ALA A 185 2.42 12.59 -14.15
C ALA A 185 1.57 12.75 -15.42
N VAL A 186 2.12 13.35 -16.48
CA VAL A 186 1.45 13.50 -17.77
C VAL A 186 1.18 12.12 -18.40
N MET A 187 2.14 11.19 -18.35
CA MET A 187 1.94 9.82 -18.86
C MET A 187 0.77 9.11 -18.17
N ILE A 188 0.69 9.21 -16.85
CA ILE A 188 -0.38 8.59 -16.06
C ILE A 188 -1.72 9.27 -16.32
N ASN A 189 -1.76 10.60 -16.32
CA ASN A 189 -2.98 11.36 -16.63
C ASN A 189 -3.54 11.00 -18.01
N HIS A 190 -2.67 10.77 -18.99
CA HIS A 190 -3.08 10.31 -20.31
C HIS A 190 -3.63 8.88 -20.25
N GLN A 191 -2.90 7.92 -19.69
CA GLN A 191 -3.32 6.51 -19.60
C GLN A 191 -4.67 6.33 -18.92
N ILE A 192 -4.86 6.99 -17.77
CA ILE A 192 -6.07 6.88 -16.95
C ILE A 192 -7.31 7.29 -17.75
N LYS A 193 -7.23 8.33 -18.59
CA LYS A 193 -8.36 8.77 -19.44
C LYS A 193 -8.85 7.69 -20.41
N TYR A 194 -7.97 6.82 -20.89
CA TYR A 194 -8.32 5.79 -21.88
C TYR A 194 -8.63 4.42 -21.26
N HIS A 195 -8.08 4.11 -20.08
CA HIS A 195 -8.04 2.74 -19.57
C HIS A 195 -8.95 2.47 -18.36
N PHE A 196 -9.95 3.32 -18.12
CA PHE A 196 -10.95 3.13 -17.06
C PHE A 196 -11.84 1.87 -17.21
N ILE A 197 -11.73 1.11 -18.32
CA ILE A 197 -12.66 0.03 -18.69
C ILE A 197 -12.03 -1.39 -18.65
N GLY A 198 -10.74 -1.58 -18.32
CA GLY A 198 -10.22 -2.95 -18.19
C GLY A 198 -8.71 -3.17 -18.28
N GLY A 199 -7.92 -2.48 -17.49
CA GLY A 199 -6.49 -2.80 -17.37
C GLY A 199 -6.25 -3.98 -16.42
N ASP A 200 -5.98 -5.17 -16.96
CA ASP A 200 -5.44 -6.29 -16.17
C ASP A 200 -3.94 -6.06 -15.92
N SER A 201 -3.48 -6.26 -14.68
CA SER A 201 -2.04 -6.20 -14.39
C SER A 201 -1.33 -7.37 -15.07
N GLU A 202 -0.13 -7.14 -15.63
CA GLU A 202 0.68 -8.25 -16.15
C GLU A 202 0.93 -9.31 -15.07
N LEU A 203 1.17 -8.84 -13.84
CA LEU A 203 1.27 -9.68 -12.64
C LEU A 203 0.02 -10.52 -12.37
N GLY A 204 -1.17 -10.04 -12.74
CA GLY A 204 -2.42 -10.79 -12.65
C GLY A 204 -2.52 -11.98 -13.63
N ARG A 205 -1.74 -11.97 -14.72
CA ARG A 205 -1.68 -13.08 -15.69
C ARG A 205 -0.85 -14.25 -15.18
N PHE A 206 0.13 -13.97 -14.31
CA PHE A 206 0.91 -14.99 -13.64
C PHE A 206 0.09 -15.52 -12.46
N GLY A 207 -0.43 -16.74 -12.60
CA GLY A 207 -1.25 -17.36 -11.58
C GLY A 207 -0.47 -17.62 -10.28
N THR A 208 -1.11 -18.27 -9.30
CA THR A 208 -0.50 -18.54 -7.99
C THR A 208 0.78 -19.38 -8.04
N LYS A 209 1.02 -20.10 -9.16
CA LYS A 209 2.19 -20.96 -9.39
C LYS A 209 3.39 -20.23 -10.02
N ASP A 210 3.15 -19.11 -10.70
CA ASP A 210 4.18 -18.26 -11.31
C ASP A 210 4.41 -16.98 -10.49
N GLY A 211 3.90 -16.97 -9.24
CA GLY A 211 3.93 -15.81 -8.34
C GLY A 211 5.34 -15.37 -7.96
N HIS A 212 5.50 -14.08 -7.69
CA HIS A 212 6.80 -13.41 -7.63
C HIS A 212 7.53 -13.42 -6.27
N TYR A 213 7.14 -14.22 -5.28
CA TYR A 213 7.70 -14.13 -3.91
C TYR A 213 8.05 -15.51 -3.30
N PRO A 214 9.16 -16.15 -3.72
CA PRO A 214 9.53 -17.51 -3.28
C PRO A 214 10.07 -17.59 -1.84
N ILE A 215 10.25 -16.45 -1.16
CA ILE A 215 10.75 -16.37 0.21
C ILE A 215 9.81 -15.44 0.98
N PRO A 216 9.17 -15.91 2.07
CA PRO A 216 8.34 -15.05 2.90
C PRO A 216 9.10 -13.80 3.36
N VAL A 217 8.42 -12.66 3.47
CA VAL A 217 9.08 -11.38 3.82
C VAL A 217 9.80 -11.47 5.17
N TYR A 218 9.19 -12.08 6.18
CA TYR A 218 9.81 -12.27 7.50
C TYR A 218 10.97 -13.27 7.49
N GLU A 219 11.12 -14.08 6.45
CA GLU A 219 12.25 -14.99 6.29
C GLU A 219 13.48 -14.33 5.63
N GLN A 220 13.34 -13.11 5.11
CA GLN A 220 14.43 -12.35 4.52
C GLN A 220 15.49 -11.99 5.59
N PRO A 221 16.81 -12.00 5.25
CA PRO A 221 17.88 -11.79 6.24
C PRO A 221 17.75 -10.49 7.04
N ILE A 222 17.31 -9.40 6.40
CA ILE A 222 17.14 -8.11 7.06
C ILE A 222 16.02 -8.14 8.11
N TYR A 223 14.91 -8.83 7.86
CA TYR A 223 13.79 -8.92 8.80
C TYR A 223 14.13 -9.80 10.00
N LYS A 224 14.87 -10.90 9.78
CA LYS A 224 15.44 -11.72 10.86
C LYS A 224 16.37 -10.92 11.76
N LYS A 225 17.25 -10.09 11.18
CA LYS A 225 18.15 -9.21 11.93
C LYS A 225 17.39 -8.18 12.77
N LEU A 226 16.23 -7.73 12.30
CA LEU A 226 15.33 -6.81 13.02
C LEU A 226 14.46 -7.52 14.08
N GLY A 227 14.58 -8.84 14.25
CA GLY A 227 13.74 -9.61 15.17
C GLY A 227 12.26 -9.65 14.76
N ILE A 228 11.99 -9.42 13.47
CA ILE A 228 10.66 -9.56 12.88
C ILE A 228 10.51 -11.02 12.46
N THR A 229 9.47 -11.66 12.97
CA THR A 229 9.16 -13.07 12.71
C THR A 229 7.73 -13.20 12.20
N GLY A 230 7.43 -14.34 11.58
CA GLY A 230 6.09 -14.75 11.18
C GLY A 230 5.86 -16.21 11.51
N ASN A 231 4.59 -16.59 11.60
CA ASN A 231 4.15 -17.98 11.67
C ASN A 231 2.94 -18.09 10.75
N CYS A 232 3.20 -18.32 9.47
CA CYS A 232 2.19 -18.29 8.42
C CYS A 232 2.32 -19.56 7.58
N PRO A 233 1.78 -20.71 8.04
CA PRO A 233 1.96 -22.00 7.38
C PRO A 233 1.51 -22.03 5.92
N ASN A 234 0.43 -21.32 5.55
CA ASN A 234 -0.02 -21.26 4.15
C ASN A 234 0.96 -20.45 3.30
N THR A 235 1.41 -19.30 3.80
CA THR A 235 2.49 -18.52 3.19
C THR A 235 3.73 -19.38 2.95
N GLU A 236 4.21 -20.07 3.98
CA GLU A 236 5.42 -20.90 3.91
C GLU A 236 5.29 -22.07 2.95
N ARG A 237 4.11 -22.70 2.91
CA ARG A 237 3.80 -23.76 1.96
C ARG A 237 3.83 -23.23 0.53
N ILE A 238 3.10 -22.15 0.26
CA ILE A 238 2.98 -21.58 -1.09
C ILE A 238 4.34 -21.07 -1.60
N CYS A 239 5.13 -20.40 -0.76
CA CYS A 239 6.46 -19.93 -1.15
C CYS A 239 7.41 -21.07 -1.56
N LYS A 240 7.28 -22.27 -0.97
CA LYS A 240 8.08 -23.45 -1.36
C LYS A 240 7.69 -24.00 -2.74
N ASP A 241 6.43 -23.82 -3.14
CA ASP A 241 5.90 -24.33 -4.41
C ASP A 241 6.24 -23.40 -5.60
N ILE A 242 6.68 -22.17 -5.34
CA ILE A 242 7.13 -21.22 -6.37
C ILE A 242 8.50 -21.66 -6.90
N LYS A 243 8.59 -21.89 -8.22
CA LYS A 243 9.87 -22.18 -8.88
C LYS A 243 10.83 -21.00 -8.72
N LYS A 244 12.04 -21.27 -8.24
CA LYS A 244 13.13 -20.30 -8.10
C LYS A 244 13.87 -20.07 -9.41
#